data_AF-A0A091WLD0-F1
#
_entry.id   AF-A0A091WLD0-F1
#
_cell.length_a   1.000
_cell.length_b   1.000
_cell.length_c   1.000
_cell.angle_alpha   90.00
_cell.angle_beta   90.00
_cell.angle_gamma   90.00
#
_symmetry.space_group_name_H-M   'P 1'
#
loop_
_entity.id
_entity.type
_entity.pdbx_description
1 polymer ?
#
loop_
_entity_poly.entity_id
_entity_poly.type
_entity_poly.pdbx_seq_one_letter_code
_entity_poly.pdbx_strand_id
1 'polypeptide(L)' 'AASRAAAEARGRSERPQSAAASRIIGISLQEAQQILNVSNLSPEEIQKNYDHLFKVNDKSVGGSFYLQSKVSRGR' A
#
# COMPACT_ATOMS: atom_id res chain seq x y z
N ALA A 1 -0.04 -6.90 42.05
CA ALA A 1 -0.10 -5.67 41.22
C ALA A 1 1.14 -5.47 40.32
N ALA A 2 1.78 -6.53 39.81
CA ALA A 2 2.95 -6.43 38.91
C ALA A 2 2.59 -6.48 37.41
N SER A 3 1.40 -6.97 37.07
CA SER A 3 1.01 -7.23 35.68
C SER A 3 0.56 -5.98 34.90
N ARG A 4 0.17 -4.89 35.58
CA ARG A 4 -0.25 -3.64 34.92
C ARG A 4 0.94 -2.77 34.50
N ALA A 5 1.96 -2.67 35.35
CA ALA A 5 3.18 -1.91 35.05
C ALA A 5 3.95 -2.45 33.83
N ALA A 6 3.96 -3.78 33.63
CA ALA A 6 4.58 -4.40 32.47
C ALA A 6 3.81 -4.16 31.15
N ALA A 7 2.49 -4.01 31.22
CA ALA A 7 1.65 -3.66 30.07
C ALA A 7 1.85 -2.18 29.68
N GLU A 8 1.97 -1.27 30.66
CA GLU A 8 2.25 0.15 30.43
C GLU A 8 3.67 0.40 29.90
N ALA A 9 4.66 -0.44 30.28
CA ALA A 9 6.01 -0.38 29.73
C ALA A 9 6.05 -0.78 28.24
N ARG A 10 5.20 -1.72 27.80
CA ARG A 10 5.05 -2.10 26.38
C ARG A 10 4.20 -1.15 25.54
N GLY A 11 3.46 -0.23 26.18
CA GLY A 11 2.70 0.82 25.49
C GLY A 11 3.53 2.04 25.07
N ARG A 12 4.77 2.16 25.57
CA ARG A 12 5.68 3.31 25.35
C ARG A 12 6.80 3.05 24.36
N SER A 13 6.92 1.84 23.81
CA SER A 13 7.75 1.61 22.63
C SER A 13 7.02 2.14 21.41
N GLU A 14 7.35 3.37 21.05
CA GLU A 14 7.10 4.07 19.79
C GLU A 14 6.36 3.22 18.75
N ARG A 15 5.02 3.30 18.78
CA ARG A 15 4.19 2.83 17.68
C ARG A 15 4.63 3.64 16.46
N PRO A 16 5.17 3.02 15.39
CA PRO A 16 5.37 3.74 14.15
C PRO A 16 3.97 4.11 13.66
N GLN A 17 3.56 5.37 13.86
CA GLN A 17 2.28 5.88 13.35
C GLN A 17 2.17 5.65 11.84
N SER A 18 3.30 5.53 11.15
CA SER A 18 3.44 5.14 9.75
C SER A 18 2.82 3.78 9.42
N ALA A 19 2.93 2.78 10.29
CA ALA A 19 2.37 1.44 10.03
C ALA A 19 0.84 1.38 10.23
N ALA A 20 0.25 2.32 10.97
CA ALA A 20 -1.19 2.41 11.17
C ALA A 20 -1.89 3.15 10.02
N ALA A 21 -1.24 4.17 9.44
CA ALA A 21 -1.69 4.80 8.20
C ALA A 21 -1.69 3.79 7.02
N SER A 22 -0.64 2.96 6.92
CA SER A 22 -0.54 1.82 5.98
C SER A 22 -1.48 0.65 6.25
N ARG A 23 -2.36 0.71 7.26
CA ARG A 23 -3.40 -0.29 7.52
C ARG A 23 -4.80 0.19 7.11
N ILE A 24 -5.01 1.50 7.02
CA ILE A 24 -6.27 2.09 6.51
C ILE A 24 -6.37 1.83 5.01
N ILE A 25 -5.23 1.76 4.33
CA ILE A 25 -5.06 1.34 2.94
C ILE A 25 -4.25 0.05 3.03
N GLY A 26 -4.79 -1.11 2.64
CA GLY A 26 -4.22 -2.44 2.93
C GLY A 26 -2.89 -2.78 2.23
N ILE A 27 -2.05 -1.80 1.90
CA ILE A 27 -0.71 -1.92 1.34
C ILE A 27 0.20 -0.79 1.87
N SER A 28 1.49 -1.06 2.00
CA SER A 28 2.50 -0.05 2.33
C SER A 28 2.81 0.88 1.15
N LEU A 29 3.35 2.07 1.45
CA LEU A 29 3.83 3.00 0.41
C LEU A 29 4.86 2.35 -0.52
N GLN A 30 5.75 1.53 0.04
CA GLN A 30 6.77 0.81 -0.72
C GLN A 30 6.12 -0.21 -1.67
N GLU A 31 5.11 -0.96 -1.20
CA GLU A 31 4.35 -1.86 -2.07
C GLU A 31 3.59 -1.11 -3.17
N ALA A 32 3.01 0.06 -2.86
CA ALA A 32 2.35 0.89 -3.85
C ALA A 32 3.31 1.34 -4.96
N GLN A 33 4.51 1.80 -4.58
CA GLN A 33 5.58 2.17 -5.53
C GLN A 33 6.01 0.99 -6.40
N GLN A 34 6.15 -0.20 -5.82
CA GLN A 34 6.50 -1.41 -6.57
C GLN A 34 5.38 -1.85 -7.52
N ILE A 35 4.12 -1.84 -7.07
CA ILE A 35 2.96 -2.18 -7.88
C ILE A 35 2.84 -1.23 -9.07
N LEU A 36 3.02 0.08 -8.85
CA LEU A 36 2.93 1.10 -9.89
C LEU A 36 4.23 1.27 -10.68
N ASN A 37 5.30 0.56 -10.33
CA ASN A 37 6.62 0.69 -10.95
C ASN A 37 7.09 2.16 -11.02
N VAL A 38 7.01 2.87 -9.89
CA VAL A 38 7.45 4.27 -9.77
C VAL A 38 8.49 4.41 -8.67
N SER A 39 9.50 5.24 -8.91
CA SER A 39 10.50 5.59 -7.90
C SER A 39 10.19 6.91 -7.21
N ASN A 40 9.58 7.85 -7.94
CA ASN A 40 9.13 9.14 -7.42
C ASN A 40 7.61 9.14 -7.26
N LEU A 41 7.11 9.86 -6.25
CA LEU A 41 5.68 10.01 -6.00
C LEU A 41 5.09 11.19 -6.79
N SER A 42 5.54 11.39 -8.03
CA SER A 42 4.99 12.46 -8.87
C SER A 42 3.57 12.06 -9.32
N PRO A 43 2.57 12.97 -9.22
CA PRO A 43 1.20 12.65 -9.63
C PRO A 43 1.09 12.22 -11.10
N GLU A 44 1.93 12.78 -11.97
CA GLU A 44 1.97 12.48 -13.40
C GLU A 44 2.47 11.06 -13.68
N GLU A 45 3.56 10.62 -13.05
CA GLU A 45 4.07 9.25 -13.22
C GLU A 45 3.12 8.21 -12.62
N ILE A 46 2.55 8.52 -11.44
CA ILE A 46 1.55 7.65 -10.80
C ILE A 46 0.35 7.45 -11.73
N GLN A 47 -0.21 8.54 -12.27
CA GLN A 47 -1.38 8.46 -13.14
C GLN A 47 -1.06 7.71 -14.44
N LYS A 48 0.06 8.02 -15.10
CA LYS A 48 0.49 7.37 -16.34
C LYS A 48 0.68 5.86 -16.16
N ASN A 49 1.39 5.46 -15.11
CA ASN A 49 1.65 4.04 -14.87
C ASN A 49 0.40 3.30 -14.41
N TYR A 50 -0.43 3.94 -13.58
CA TYR A 50 -1.73 3.40 -13.19
C TYR A 50 -2.60 3.11 -14.43
N ASP A 51 -2.80 4.09 -15.31
CA ASP A 51 -3.67 3.93 -16.49
C ASP A 51 -3.16 2.82 -17.41
N HIS A 52 -1.85 2.76 -17.63
CA HIS A 52 -1.22 1.69 -18.41
C HIS A 52 -1.45 0.32 -17.76
N LEU A 53 -1.05 0.16 -16.49
CA LEU A 53 -1.14 -1.11 -15.77
C LEU A 53 -2.59 -1.58 -15.60
N PHE A 54 -3.51 -0.65 -15.37
CA PHE A 54 -4.93 -0.97 -15.23
C PHE A 54 -5.52 -1.44 -16.56
N LYS A 55 -5.17 -0.79 -17.67
CA LYS A 55 -5.64 -1.15 -19.02
C LYS A 55 -5.10 -2.50 -19.50
N VAL A 56 -3.81 -2.77 -19.33
CA VAL A 56 -3.20 -4.02 -19.82
C VAL A 56 -3.60 -5.23 -18.98
N ASN A 57 -4.05 -5.03 -17.74
CA ASN A 57 -4.56 -6.11 -16.87
C ASN A 57 -6.08 -6.29 -16.95
N ASP A 58 -6.76 -5.58 -17.86
CA ASP A 58 -8.20 -5.73 -18.03
C ASP A 58 -8.58 -7.14 -18.52
N LYS A 59 -9.63 -7.72 -17.92
CA LYS A 59 -10.10 -9.07 -18.27
C LYS A 59 -10.50 -9.21 -19.74
N SER A 60 -11.06 -8.15 -20.33
CA SER A 60 -11.57 -8.17 -21.71
C SER A 60 -10.45 -8.35 -22.75
N VAL A 61 -9.21 -8.01 -22.39
CA VAL A 61 -8.02 -8.18 -23.24
C VAL A 61 -7.15 -9.37 -22.80
N GLY A 62 -7.69 -10.27 -21.98
CA GLY A 62 -6.95 -11.45 -21.48
C GLY A 62 -6.11 -11.18 -20.23
N GLY A 63 -6.29 -10.05 -19.57
CA GLY A 63 -5.62 -9.71 -18.32
C GLY A 63 -6.20 -10.41 -17.08
N SER A 64 -5.54 -10.23 -15.94
CA SER A 64 -5.92 -10.86 -14.67
C SER A 64 -6.61 -9.87 -13.74
N PHE A 65 -7.82 -10.23 -13.29
CA PHE A 65 -8.54 -9.48 -12.26
C PHE A 65 -7.72 -9.21 -11.02
N TYR A 66 -6.93 -10.21 -10.63
CA TYR A 66 -6.16 -10.17 -9.40
C TYR A 66 -5.06 -9.11 -9.52
N LEU A 67 -4.39 -9.06 -10.67
CA LEU A 67 -3.36 -8.07 -10.95
C LEU A 67 -3.96 -6.67 -11.10
N GLN A 68 -5.08 -6.53 -11.82
CA GLN A 68 -5.81 -5.26 -11.91
C GLN A 68 -6.24 -4.74 -10.54
N SER A 69 -6.74 -5.64 -9.67
CA SER A 69 -7.12 -5.30 -8.29
C SER A 69 -5.93 -4.88 -7.43
N LYS A 70 -4.71 -5.38 -7.70
CA LYS A 70 -3.49 -4.92 -7.04
C LYS A 70 -3.13 -3.50 -7.48
N VAL A 71 -3.18 -3.22 -8.78
CA VAL A 71 -2.95 -1.88 -9.35
C VAL A 71 -3.90 -0.84 -8.74
N SER A 72 -5.18 -1.16 -8.59
CA SER A 72 -6.18 -0.27 -7.97
C SER A 72 -5.92 0.05 -6.49
N ARG A 73 -5.25 -0.85 -5.75
CA ARG A 73 -4.90 -0.60 -4.34
C ARG A 73 -3.66 0.28 -4.21
N GLY A 74 -2.83 0.32 -5.24
CA GLY A 74 -1.58 1.10 -5.33
C GLY A 74 -1.77 2.60 -5.51
N ARG A 75 -2.97 3.03 -5.94
CA ARG A 75 -3.29 4.44 -6.20
C ARG A 75 -3.64 5.21 -4.92
#